data_AF-A0A6C1RR71-F1
#
_entry.id   AF-A0A6C1RR71-F1
#
_cell.length_a   1.000
_cell.length_b   1.000
_cell.length_c   1.000
_cell.angle_alpha   90.00
_cell.angle_beta   90.00
_cell.angle_gamma   90.00
#
_symmetry.space_group_name_H-M   'P 1'
#
loop_
_entity.id
_entity.type
_entity.pdbx_description
1 polymer ?
#
loop_
_entity_poly.entity_id
_entity_poly.type
_entity_poly.pdbx_seq_one_letter_code
_entity_poly.pdbx_strand_id
1 'polypeptide(L)'
;MFVIILLTGLSGCSRDGAYDVEMPATPVITSRDSWAVVRGAYVRILQEPHVQAPIQGHVRRGAILQIENRTAHLETVDGQQDRWLEVHGEDVSGWIFGAYVDSYATRELAETAARALRGE
;
A
#
# COMPACT_ATOMS: atom_id res chain seq x y z
N MET A 1 7.97 -83.62 -15.52
CA MET A 1 7.60 -82.28 -16.04
C MET A 1 6.99 -81.51 -14.89
N PHE A 2 7.83 -80.83 -14.11
CA PHE A 2 7.45 -80.16 -12.86
C PHE A 2 7.09 -78.69 -13.15
N VAL A 3 5.88 -78.31 -12.77
CA VAL A 3 5.32 -76.96 -12.85
C VAL A 3 6.06 -76.05 -11.88
N ILE A 4 6.56 -74.90 -12.35
CA ILE A 4 7.10 -73.84 -11.49
C ILE A 4 6.27 -72.57 -11.74
N ILE A 5 5.35 -72.32 -10.81
CA ILE A 5 4.68 -71.04 -10.59
C ILE A 5 5.64 -70.20 -9.74
N LEU A 6 6.19 -69.11 -10.29
CA LEU A 6 7.02 -68.18 -9.54
C LEU A 6 6.17 -66.97 -9.11
N LEU A 7 6.04 -66.83 -7.79
CA LEU A 7 5.28 -65.80 -7.09
C LEU A 7 5.80 -64.38 -7.41
N THR A 8 4.93 -63.53 -7.92
CA THR A 8 5.06 -62.07 -7.89
C THR A 8 4.62 -61.54 -6.53
N GLY A 9 5.55 -60.98 -5.75
CA GLY A 9 5.21 -60.32 -4.50
C GLY A 9 6.40 -59.65 -3.83
N LEU A 10 6.65 -58.38 -4.15
CA LEU A 10 7.31 -57.42 -3.26
C LEU A 10 6.67 -56.03 -3.47
N SER A 11 5.60 -55.80 -2.71
CA SER A 11 5.16 -54.46 -2.31
C SER A 11 6.17 -53.87 -1.33
N GLY A 12 6.50 -52.59 -1.46
CA GLY A 12 7.33 -51.93 -0.44
C GLY A 12 7.84 -50.54 -0.77
N CYS A 13 6.97 -49.60 -1.14
CA CYS A 13 7.27 -48.18 -0.99
C CYS A 13 6.24 -47.58 -0.03
N SER A 14 6.62 -47.43 1.24
CA SER A 14 5.95 -46.55 2.19
C SER A 14 7.05 -45.83 2.95
N ARG A 15 7.17 -44.53 2.71
CA ARG A 15 7.87 -43.61 3.60
C ARG A 15 7.20 -42.24 3.47
N ASP A 16 6.04 -42.12 4.08
CA ASP A 16 5.46 -40.81 4.42
C ASP A 16 6.27 -40.24 5.57
N GLY A 17 7.31 -39.48 5.23
CA GLY A 17 7.97 -38.58 6.16
C GLY A 17 7.12 -37.33 6.29
N ALA A 18 6.30 -37.26 7.33
CA ALA A 18 5.65 -36.01 7.73
C ALA A 18 6.75 -35.03 8.17
N TYR A 19 7.11 -34.11 7.27
CA TYR A 19 7.91 -32.95 7.63
C TYR A 19 7.01 -31.98 8.38
N ASP A 20 7.26 -31.82 9.68
CA ASP A 20 6.72 -30.73 10.48
C ASP A 20 7.48 -29.45 10.09
N VAL A 21 6.98 -28.78 9.05
CA VAL A 21 7.50 -27.47 8.62
C VAL A 21 6.79 -26.44 9.49
N GLU A 22 7.38 -26.10 10.63
CA GLU A 22 6.99 -24.90 11.37
C GLU A 22 7.20 -23.69 10.46
N MET A 23 6.09 -23.16 9.93
CA MET A 23 6.10 -21.94 9.14
C MET A 23 6.51 -20.77 10.05
N PRO A 24 7.50 -19.95 9.65
CA PRO A 24 7.78 -18.72 10.38
C PRO A 24 6.53 -17.84 10.32
N ALA A 25 6.14 -17.28 11.47
CA ALA A 25 5.08 -16.28 11.52
C ALA A 25 5.40 -15.17 10.52
N THR A 26 4.51 -14.96 9.56
CA THR A 26 4.67 -13.85 8.61
C THR A 26 4.56 -12.54 9.40
N PRO A 27 5.48 -11.58 9.22
CA PRO A 27 5.39 -10.31 9.91
C PRO A 27 4.06 -9.65 9.54
N VAL A 28 3.25 -9.36 10.55
CA VAL A 28 2.03 -8.57 10.40
C VAL A 28 2.48 -7.19 9.94
N ILE A 29 2.01 -6.75 8.77
CA ILE A 29 2.34 -5.46 8.17
C ILE A 29 1.92 -4.35 9.14
N THR A 30 2.86 -3.87 9.94
CA THR A 30 2.77 -2.60 10.66
C THR A 30 3.00 -1.51 9.61
N SER A 31 1.97 -0.67 9.40
CA SER A 31 1.95 0.54 8.57
C SER A 31 3.16 0.72 7.65
N ARG A 32 3.07 0.21 6.41
CA ARG A 32 4.08 0.57 5.40
C ARG A 32 3.95 2.07 5.14
N ASP A 33 5.02 2.81 5.35
CA ASP A 33 5.16 4.18 4.86
C ASP A 33 4.68 4.21 3.41
N SER A 34 3.64 5.00 3.15
CA SER A 34 3.11 5.18 1.80
C SER A 34 3.27 6.64 1.42
N TRP A 35 3.42 6.90 0.13
CA TRP A 35 3.76 8.22 -0.39
C TRP A 35 2.63 8.74 -1.25
N ALA A 36 2.28 10.01 -1.11
CA ALA A 36 1.28 10.69 -1.92
C ALA A 36 1.97 11.58 -2.96
N VAL A 37 1.52 11.51 -4.22
CA VAL A 37 1.87 12.48 -5.26
C VAL A 37 0.64 13.32 -5.58
N VAL A 38 0.76 14.64 -5.46
CA VAL A 38 -0.35 15.56 -5.68
C VAL A 38 -0.66 15.68 -7.17
N ARG A 39 -1.91 15.40 -7.56
CA ARG A 39 -2.39 15.55 -8.95
C ARG A 39 -2.95 16.94 -9.25
N GLY A 40 -3.62 17.56 -8.27
CA GLY A 40 -4.23 18.88 -8.43
C GLY A 40 -3.20 20.00 -8.57
N ALA A 41 -3.50 21.02 -9.38
CA ALA A 41 -2.58 22.13 -9.62
C ALA A 41 -2.19 22.88 -8.32
N TYR A 42 -3.16 23.09 -7.44
CA TYR A 42 -3.00 23.77 -6.16
C TYR A 42 -3.98 23.17 -5.15
N VAL A 43 -3.48 22.36 -4.21
CA VAL A 43 -4.30 21.63 -3.24
C VAL A 43 -4.02 22.17 -1.84
N ARG A 44 -5.08 22.29 -1.03
CA ARG A 44 -5.00 22.76 0.36
C ARG A 44 -4.57 21.61 1.26
N ILE A 45 -3.70 21.92 2.22
CA ILE A 45 -3.43 21.08 3.39
C ILE A 45 -4.20 21.70 4.55
N LEU A 46 -5.02 20.90 5.22
CA LEU A 46 -5.91 21.33 6.29
C LEU A 46 -5.38 20.88 7.65
N GLN A 47 -5.79 21.57 8.71
CA GLN A 47 -5.41 21.22 10.07
C GLN A 47 -6.12 19.94 10.56
N GLU A 48 -7.33 19.70 10.09
CA GLU A 48 -8.19 18.58 10.46
C GLU A 48 -8.81 17.94 9.21
N PRO A 49 -9.24 16.66 9.25
CA PRO A 49 -9.75 15.93 8.10
C PRO A 49 -11.21 16.29 7.76
N HIS A 50 -11.50 17.56 7.52
CA HIS A 50 -12.82 17.99 7.03
C HIS A 50 -12.72 19.33 6.28
N VAL A 51 -13.61 19.57 5.33
CA VAL A 51 -13.53 20.71 4.38
C VAL A 51 -13.63 22.11 5.01
N GLN A 52 -14.10 22.19 6.26
CA GLN A 52 -14.25 23.45 7.00
C GLN A 52 -13.04 23.76 7.91
N ALA A 53 -12.07 22.85 7.98
CA ALA A 53 -10.91 23.01 8.84
C ALA A 53 -10.02 24.18 8.38
N PRO A 54 -9.28 24.82 9.31
CA PRO A 54 -8.29 25.83 8.95
C PRO A 54 -7.26 25.30 7.94
N ILE A 55 -6.86 26.16 7.00
CA ILE A 55 -5.84 25.82 6.00
C ILE A 55 -4.46 26.01 6.65
N GLN A 56 -3.65 24.96 6.69
CA GLN A 56 -2.25 24.98 7.13
C GLN A 56 -1.32 25.46 6.02
N GLY A 57 -1.62 25.08 4.77
CA GLY A 57 -0.80 25.47 3.64
C GLY A 57 -1.34 24.96 2.33
N HIS A 58 -0.50 25.04 1.31
CA HIS A 58 -0.85 24.60 -0.04
C HIS A 58 0.32 23.83 -0.66
N VAL A 59 -0.04 22.83 -1.46
CA VAL A 59 0.91 22.01 -2.22
C VAL A 59 0.54 22.05 -3.70
N ARG A 60 1.55 21.96 -4.56
CA ARG A 60 1.39 22.00 -6.01
C ARG A 60 1.39 20.59 -6.59
N ARG A 61 0.88 20.47 -7.81
CA ARG A 61 0.98 19.24 -8.60
C ARG A 61 2.42 18.73 -8.66
N GLY A 62 2.60 17.43 -8.44
CA GLY A 62 3.89 16.76 -8.41
C GLY A 62 4.63 16.88 -7.07
N ALA A 63 4.06 17.55 -6.07
CA ALA A 63 4.57 17.48 -4.70
C ALA A 63 4.46 16.04 -4.18
N ILE A 64 5.48 15.62 -3.44
CA ILE A 64 5.61 14.28 -2.85
C ILE A 64 5.51 14.45 -1.34
N LEU A 65 4.61 13.71 -0.71
CA LEU A 65 4.36 13.78 0.73
C LEU A 65 4.34 12.37 1.31
N GLN A 66 4.84 12.19 2.53
CA GLN A 66 4.69 10.93 3.25
C GLN A 66 3.29 10.86 3.84
N ILE A 67 2.64 9.70 3.77
CA ILE A 67 1.33 9.43 4.37
C ILE A 67 1.57 8.74 5.71
N GLU A 68 1.23 9.41 6.79
CA GLU A 68 1.41 8.92 8.16
C GLU A 68 0.15 8.23 8.68
N ASN A 69 -1.03 8.75 8.29
CA ASN A 69 -2.31 8.24 8.76
C ASN A 69 -3.43 8.39 7.73
N ARG A 70 -4.56 7.74 7.98
CA ARG A 70 -5.77 7.80 7.17
C ARG A 70 -7.00 7.76 8.06
N THR A 71 -8.05 8.48 7.70
CA THR A 71 -9.35 8.30 8.36
C THR A 71 -9.92 6.90 8.09
N ALA A 72 -10.75 6.40 9.00
CA ALA A 72 -11.37 5.09 8.86
C ALA A 72 -12.49 5.06 7.80
N HIS A 73 -13.15 6.20 7.59
CA HIS A 73 -14.34 6.32 6.75
C HIS A 73 -14.07 7.14 5.49
N LEU A 74 -14.87 6.86 4.46
CA LEU A 74 -14.89 7.64 3.23
C LEU A 74 -15.78 8.87 3.43
N GLU A 75 -15.39 9.96 2.82
CA GLU A 75 -16.16 11.20 2.71
C GLU A 75 -16.34 11.58 1.25
N THR A 76 -17.35 12.39 0.97
CA THR A 76 -17.60 12.95 -0.35
C THR A 76 -17.23 14.43 -0.37
N VAL A 77 -16.22 14.79 -1.14
CA VAL A 77 -15.77 16.16 -1.36
C VAL A 77 -15.72 16.42 -2.86
N ASP A 78 -16.31 17.53 -3.32
CA ASP A 78 -16.41 17.89 -4.74
C ASP A 78 -16.94 16.77 -5.66
N GLY A 79 -17.88 15.96 -5.14
CA GLY A 79 -18.46 14.82 -5.88
C GLY A 79 -17.52 13.63 -6.06
N GLN A 80 -16.37 13.62 -5.39
CA GLN A 80 -15.44 12.49 -5.32
C GLN A 80 -15.52 11.85 -3.93
N GLN A 81 -15.46 10.52 -3.88
CA GLN A 81 -15.50 9.77 -2.63
C GLN A 81 -14.12 9.18 -2.32
N ASP A 82 -13.53 9.57 -1.21
CA ASP A 82 -12.23 9.07 -0.75
C ASP A 82 -12.04 9.31 0.76
N ARG A 83 -10.91 8.89 1.32
CA ARG A 83 -10.51 9.12 2.71
C ARG A 83 -9.68 10.38 2.81
N TRP A 84 -9.60 10.93 4.01
CA TRP A 84 -8.59 11.92 4.35
C TRP A 84 -7.28 11.22 4.71
N LEU A 85 -6.18 11.82 4.25
CA LEU A 85 -4.83 11.34 4.46
C LEU A 85 -4.07 12.38 5.27
N GLU A 86 -3.49 11.96 6.39
CA GLU A 86 -2.55 12.78 7.14
C GLU A 86 -1.19 12.64 6.47
N VAL A 87 -0.62 13.77 6.09
CA VAL A 87 0.59 13.83 5.27
C VAL A 87 1.63 14.76 5.87
N HIS A 88 2.89 14.37 5.68
CA HIS A 88 4.07 15.12 6.09
C HIS A 88 4.95 15.42 4.86
N GLY A 89 5.23 16.69 4.64
CA GLY A 89 6.17 17.18 3.64
C GLY A 89 7.22 18.09 4.28
N GLU A 90 8.18 18.56 3.49
CA GLU A 90 9.30 19.39 3.96
C GLU A 90 8.84 20.68 4.64
N ASP A 91 7.89 21.39 4.01
CA ASP A 91 7.44 22.72 4.47
C ASP A 91 6.05 22.72 5.13
N VAL A 92 5.29 21.63 5.01
CA VAL A 92 3.89 21.59 5.42
C VAL A 92 3.47 20.18 5.85
N SER A 93 2.63 20.11 6.88
CA SER A 93 2.00 18.87 7.35
C SER A 93 0.53 19.11 7.65
N GLY A 94 -0.28 18.06 7.58
CA GLY A 94 -1.70 18.11 7.88
C GLY A 94 -2.49 17.15 7.00
N TRP A 95 -3.75 17.50 6.72
CA TRP A 95 -4.69 16.62 6.04
C TRP A 95 -4.94 17.03 4.60
N ILE A 96 -4.89 16.04 3.71
CA ILE A 96 -5.24 16.16 2.29
C ILE A 96 -6.33 15.14 1.95
N PHE A 97 -7.28 15.52 1.09
CA PHE A 97 -8.30 14.59 0.64
C PHE A 97 -7.72 13.63 -0.42
N GLY A 98 -7.92 12.33 -0.24
CA GLY A 98 -7.29 11.27 -1.03
C GLY A 98 -7.52 11.38 -2.53
N ALA A 99 -8.71 11.86 -2.94
CA ALA A 99 -9.06 12.00 -4.35
C ALA A 99 -8.18 12.99 -5.13
N TYR A 100 -7.37 13.81 -4.44
CA TYR A 100 -6.45 14.78 -5.05
C TYR A 100 -5.02 14.27 -5.20
N VAL A 101 -4.72 13.06 -4.74
CA VAL A 101 -3.39 12.46 -4.81
C VAL A 101 -3.44 11.06 -5.44
N ASP A 102 -2.26 10.57 -5.81
CA ASP A 102 -2.01 9.16 -6.09
C ASP A 102 -1.09 8.60 -5.00
N SER A 103 -1.40 7.41 -4.48
CA SER A 103 -0.62 6.77 -3.43
C SER A 103 0.34 5.71 -3.97
N TYR A 104 1.56 5.69 -3.46
CA TYR A 104 2.63 4.79 -3.86
C TYR A 104 3.23 4.07 -2.64
N ALA A 105 3.68 2.84 -2.84
CA ALA A 105 4.25 2.03 -1.78
C ALA A 105 5.69 2.44 -1.39
N THR A 106 6.41 3.11 -2.30
CA THR A 106 7.80 3.53 -2.06
C THR A 106 8.02 4.94 -2.58
N ARG A 107 9.06 5.61 -2.06
CA ARG A 107 9.42 6.97 -2.44
C ARG A 107 9.86 7.05 -3.90
N GLU A 108 10.58 6.04 -4.38
CA GLU A 108 11.13 6.00 -5.74
C GLU A 108 10.02 5.95 -6.80
N LEU A 109 8.93 5.23 -6.50
CA LEU A 109 7.74 5.20 -7.35
C LEU A 109 7.04 6.56 -7.37
N ALA A 110 6.88 7.18 -6.20
CA ALA A 110 6.30 8.52 -6.09
C ALA A 110 7.14 9.58 -6.84
N GLU A 111 8.47 9.53 -6.72
CA GLU A 111 9.39 10.42 -7.45
C GLU A 111 9.30 10.24 -8.96
N THR A 112 9.19 9.01 -9.42
CA THR A 112 9.02 8.70 -10.84
C THR A 112 7.69 9.25 -11.38
N ALA A 113 6.59 9.06 -10.65
CA ALA A 113 5.30 9.63 -11.03
C ALA A 113 5.29 11.17 -10.99
N ALA A 114 5.93 11.76 -9.97
CA ALA A 114 6.03 13.20 -9.84
C ALA A 114 6.79 13.87 -11.00
N ARG A 115 7.89 13.26 -11.47
CA ARG A 115 8.64 13.73 -12.66
C ARG A 115 7.76 13.73 -13.91
N ALA A 116 7.03 12.63 -14.15
CA ALA A 116 6.11 12.53 -15.28
C ALA A 116 5.02 13.63 -15.26
N LEU A 117 4.52 14.02 -14.08
CA LEU A 117 3.55 15.10 -13.94
C LEU A 117 4.13 16.51 -14.17
N ARG A 118 5.43 16.68 -13.92
CA ARG A 118 6.15 17.95 -14.14
C ARG A 118 6.60 18.13 -15.60
N GLY A 119 6.58 17.06 -16.39
CA GLY A 119 7.02 17.09 -17.79
C GLY A 119 8.55 16.99 -17.94
N GLU A 120 9.22 16.40 -16.95
CA GLU A 120 10.67 16.12 -16.93
C GLU A 120 10.98 14.69 -17.36
#